data_AF-A0A8J7CH43-F1
#
_entry.id   AF-A0A8J7CH43-F1
#
_cell.length_a   1.000
_cell.length_b   1.000
_cell.length_c   1.000
_cell.angle_alpha   90.00
_cell.angle_beta   90.00
_cell.angle_gamma   90.00
#
_symmetry.space_group_name_H-M   'P 1'
#
loop_
_entity.id
_entity.type
_entity.pdbx_description
1 polymer ?
#
loop_
_entity_poly.entity_id
_entity_poly.type
_entity_poly.pdbx_seq_one_letter_code
_entity_poly.pdbx_strand_id
1 'polypeptide(L)' 'ERSALQEAKDRDITSDQVLEERAALYPPGRVATPLEVAEVIAFLASEESSGVSGEAIRVALGSVW' A
#
# COMPACT_ATOMS: atom_id res chain seq x y z
N GLU A 1 -0.89 10.76 5.85
CA GLU A 1 0.21 10.08 5.14
C GLU A 1 1.09 11.14 4.45
N ARG A 2 2.42 11.10 4.59
CA ARG A 2 3.33 11.98 3.82
C ARG A 2 3.63 11.34 2.47
N SER A 3 3.42 12.09 1.40
CA SER A 3 3.89 11.71 0.06
C SER A 3 5.39 11.43 0.09
N ALA A 4 5.87 10.42 -0.64
CA ALA A 4 7.29 10.09 -0.74
C ALA A 4 8.13 11.31 -1.20
N LEU A 5 7.55 12.19 -2.02
CA LEU A 5 8.17 13.46 -2.43
C LEU A 5 8.35 14.45 -1.28
N GLN A 6 7.38 14.52 -0.36
CA GLN A 6 7.48 15.42 0.78
C GLN A 6 8.50 14.90 1.78
N GLU A 7 8.48 13.59 2.05
CA GLU A 7 9.44 12.95 2.94
C GLU A 7 10.88 13.06 2.40
N ALA A 8 11.06 12.87 1.09
CA ALA A 8 12.34 13.07 0.41
C ALA A 8 12.89 14.49 0.64
N LYS A 9 12.04 15.52 0.49
CA LYS A 9 12.41 16.91 0.77
C LYS A 9 12.77 17.15 2.23
N ASP A 10 12.00 16.58 3.16
CA ASP A 10 12.22 16.75 4.60
C ASP A 10 13.55 16.11 5.05
N ARG A 11 14.00 15.07 4.35
CA ARG A 11 15.15 14.22 4.72
C ARG A 11 16.38 14.41 3.84
N ASP A 12 16.33 15.29 2.85
CA ASP A 12 17.39 15.51 1.85
C ASP A 12 17.86 14.22 1.15
N ILE A 13 16.90 13.37 0.77
CA ILE A 13 17.11 12.14 -0.01
C ILE A 13 16.20 12.14 -1.24
N THR A 14 16.39 11.19 -2.17
CA THR A 14 15.50 11.06 -3.32
C THR A 14 14.19 10.35 -2.94
N SER A 15 13.13 10.58 -3.73
CA SER A 15 11.89 9.82 -3.58
C SER A 15 12.08 8.33 -3.79
N ASP A 16 13.03 7.94 -4.64
CA ASP A 16 13.34 6.54 -4.93
C ASP A 16 13.98 5.88 -3.70
N GLN A 17 14.87 6.58 -2.99
CA GLN A 17 15.42 6.11 -1.72
C GLN A 17 14.34 5.93 -0.65
N VAL A 18 13.37 6.85 -0.57
CA VAL A 18 12.20 6.70 0.33
C VAL A 18 11.40 5.45 -0.04
N LEU A 19 11.16 5.20 -1.33
CA LEU A 19 10.42 4.03 -1.78
C LEU A 19 11.19 2.73 -1.55
N GLU A 20 12.51 2.73 -1.71
CA GLU A 20 13.39 1.59 -1.43
C GLU A 20 13.40 1.23 0.05
N GLU A 21 13.49 2.22 0.94
CA GLU A 21 13.37 2.01 2.39
C GLU A 21 11.99 1.45 2.77
N ARG A 22 10.92 1.98 2.18
CA ARG A 22 9.56 1.47 2.41
C ARG A 22 9.39 0.05 1.87
N ALA A 23 9.96 -0.25 0.71
CA ALA A 23 9.93 -1.56 0.10
C ALA A 23 10.59 -2.62 1.00
N ALA A 24 11.67 -2.27 1.70
CA ALA A 24 12.34 -3.15 2.66
C ALA A 24 11.48 -3.52 3.88
N LEU A 25 10.42 -2.77 4.18
CA LEU A 25 9.48 -3.09 5.28
C LEU A 25 8.49 -4.20 4.90
N TYR A 26 8.32 -4.47 3.61
CA TYR A 26 7.42 -5.50 3.11
C TYR A 26 8.21 -6.77 2.75
N PRO A 27 7.76 -7.97 3.15
CA PRO A 27 8.45 -9.22 2.81
C PRO A 27 8.76 -9.39 1.31
N PRO A 28 7.90 -8.95 0.37
CA PRO A 28 8.22 -9.01 -1.07
C PRO A 28 9.25 -7.99 -1.57
N GLY A 29 9.75 -7.08 -0.73
CA GLY A 29 10.74 -6.08 -1.12
C GLY A 29 10.21 -5.03 -2.10
N ARG A 30 8.91 -4.70 -2.04
CA ARG A 30 8.28 -3.63 -2.83
C ARG A 30 7.13 -3.00 -2.07
N VAL A 31 6.74 -1.80 -2.48
CA VAL A 31 5.49 -1.17 -2.01
C VAL A 31 4.28 -1.70 -2.78
N ALA A 32 3.11 -1.67 -2.14
CA ALA A 32 1.85 -1.90 -2.84
C ALA A 32 1.61 -0.80 -3.87
N THR A 33 1.04 -1.18 -5.01
CA THR A 33 0.69 -0.25 -6.08
C THR A 33 -0.74 0.25 -5.91
N PRO A 34 -1.08 1.45 -6.45
CA PRO A 34 -2.45 1.93 -6.45
C PRO A 34 -3.44 0.97 -7.15
N LEU A 35 -2.96 0.23 -8.17
CA LEU A 35 -3.79 -0.74 -8.89
C LEU A 35 -4.19 -1.91 -7.99
N GLU A 36 -3.28 -2.46 -7.19
CA GLU A 36 -3.59 -3.55 -6.25
C GLU A 36 -4.64 -3.12 -5.21
N VAL A 37 -4.61 -1.85 -4.77
CA VAL A 37 -5.65 -1.30 -3.90
C VAL A 37 -6.99 -1.20 -4.65
N ALA A 38 -6.97 -0.71 -5.90
CA ALA A 38 -8.16 -0.59 -6.73
C ALA A 38 -8.81 -1.95 -7.05
N GLU A 39 -8.02 -2.99 -7.27
CA GLU A 39 -8.52 -4.35 -7.52
C GLU A 39 -9.23 -4.94 -6.30
N VAL A 40 -8.71 -4.72 -5.08
CA VAL A 40 -9.40 -5.13 -3.85
C VAL A 40 -10.71 -4.35 -3.66
N ILE A 41 -10.72 -3.05 -3.95
CA ILE A 41 -11.95 -2.24 -3.93
C ILE A 41 -12.95 -2.77 -4.95
N ALA A 42 -12.51 -3.08 -6.17
CA ALA A 42 -13.36 -3.61 -7.23
C ALA A 42 -14.00 -4.94 -6.84
N PHE A 43 -13.22 -5.84 -6.23
CA PHE A 43 -13.75 -7.10 -5.69
C PHE A 43 -14.78 -6.87 -4.57
N LEU A 44 -14.51 -5.97 -3.62
CA LEU A 44 -15.45 -5.64 -2.55
C LEU A 44 -16.74 -4.96 -3.04
N ALA A 45 -16.72 -4.39 -4.25
CA ALA A 45 -17.90 -3.81 -4.89
C ALA A 45 -18.66 -4.80 -5.79
N SER A 46 -18.14 -6.02 -5.98
CA SER A 46 -18.73 -7.02 -6.88
C SER A 46 -19.72 -7.95 -6.17
N GLU A 47 -20.53 -8.68 -6.93
CA GLU A 47 -21.53 -9.61 -6.38
C GLU A 47 -20.89 -10.79 -5.62
N GLU A 48 -19.69 -11.19 -6.02
CA GLU A 48 -18.91 -12.28 -5.43
C GLU A 48 -18.56 -12.02 -3.96
N SER A 49 -18.54 -10.76 -3.53
CA SER A 49 -18.28 -10.37 -2.14
C SER A 49 -19.53 -10.04 -1.33
N SER A 50 -20.73 -10.37 -1.82
CA SER A 50 -22.02 -10.03 -1.18
C SER A 50 -22.20 -10.45 0.29
N GLY A 51 -21.42 -11.42 0.78
CA GLY A 51 -21.40 -11.84 2.18
C GLY A 51 -20.44 -11.06 3.08
N VAL A 52 -19.62 -10.16 2.53
CA VAL A 52 -18.57 -9.42 3.27
C VAL A 52 -19.12 -8.06 3.70
N SER A 53 -19.27 -7.86 5.00
CA SER A 53 -19.74 -6.60 5.58
C SER A 53 -19.12 -6.37 6.96
N GLY A 54 -18.82 -5.11 7.28
CA GLY A 54 -18.19 -4.73 8.56
C GLY A 54 -16.69 -5.04 8.67
N GLU A 55 -16.08 -5.56 7.62
CA GLU A 55 -14.67 -5.95 7.60
C GLU A 55 -13.75 -4.83 7.10
N ALA A 56 -12.52 -4.80 7.63
CA ALA A 56 -11.46 -3.92 7.16
C ALA A 56 -10.34 -4.74 6.52
N ILE A 57 -10.16 -4.60 5.21
CA ILE A 57 -9.10 -5.30 4.47
C ILE A 57 -7.86 -4.41 4.35
N ARG A 58 -6.75 -4.87 4.93
CA ARG A 58 -5.44 -4.23 4.79
C ARG A 58 -4.74 -4.72 3.52
N VAL A 59 -4.52 -3.82 2.56
CA VAL A 59 -3.71 -4.09 1.35
C VAL A 59 -2.26 -3.68 1.60
N ALA A 60 -1.47 -4.59 2.18
CA ALA A 60 -0.12 -4.25 2.65
C ALA A 60 0.92 -5.36 2.48
N LEU A 61 0.78 -6.23 1.47
CA LEU A 61 1.81 -7.21 1.09
C LEU A 61 2.33 -8.08 2.26
N GLY A 62 1.47 -8.41 3.22
CA GLY A 62 1.84 -9.21 4.40
C GLY A 62 2.55 -8.45 5.51
N SER A 63 2.58 -7.10 5.49
CA SER A 63 3.04 -6.34 6.67
C SER A 63 2.08 -6.54 7.84
N VAL A 64 2.66 -6.79 9.01
CA VAL A 64 1.93 -7.01 10.27
C VAL A 64 1.98 -5.83 11.23
N TRP A 65 2.63 -4.74 10.81
CA TRP A 65 2.86 -3.52 11.59
C TRP A 65 1.91 -2.40 11.16
#